data_AF-A0A817XYF6-F1
#
_entry.id   AF-A0A817XYF6-F1
#
_cell.length_a   1.000
_cell.length_b   1.000
_cell.length_c   1.000
_cell.angle_alpha   90.00
_cell.angle_beta   90.00
_cell.angle_gamma   90.00
#
_symmetry.space_group_name_H-M   'P 1'
#
loop_
_entity.id
_entity.type
_entity.pdbx_description
1 polymer ?
#
loop_
_entity_poly.entity_id
_entity_poly.type
_entity_poly.pdbx_seq_one_letter_code
_entity_poly.pdbx_strand_id
1 'polypeptide(L)'
;MSSLANDPELQKFVAAKELENQLTTQVHHLTNVCFDKCVESSGSLSDLSTRQITCLQNCVERFLDCTMLITNRTVQRIQQGR
;
A
#
# COMPACT_ATOMS: atom_id res chain seq x y z
N MET A 1 32.63 -16.56 -0.24
CA MET A 1 31.20 -16.21 -0.15
C MET A 1 30.88 -14.80 -0.70
N SER A 2 31.75 -14.19 -1.52
CA SER A 2 31.63 -12.78 -1.95
C SER A 2 31.25 -12.56 -3.43
N SER A 3 31.15 -13.62 -4.25
CA SER A 3 30.82 -13.48 -5.68
C SER A 3 29.31 -13.42 -5.95
N LEU A 4 28.50 -14.10 -5.14
CA LEU A 4 27.05 -14.23 -5.39
C LEU A 4 26.29 -12.92 -5.09
N ALA A 5 26.69 -12.16 -4.08
CA ALA A 5 26.04 -10.89 -3.72
C ALA A 5 26.26 -9.76 -4.74
N ASN A 6 27.28 -9.87 -5.58
CA ASN A 6 27.60 -8.91 -6.64
C ASN A 6 27.10 -9.34 -8.02
N ASP A 7 26.35 -10.45 -8.09
CA ASP A 7 25.75 -10.91 -9.34
C ASP A 7 24.61 -9.96 -9.74
N PRO A 8 24.72 -9.25 -10.89
CA PRO A 8 23.71 -8.28 -11.31
C PRO A 8 22.36 -8.90 -11.66
N GLU A 9 22.31 -10.19 -12.04
CA GLU A 9 21.05 -10.90 -12.25
C GLU A 9 20.37 -11.20 -10.91
N LEU A 10 21.15 -11.64 -9.92
CA LEU A 10 20.63 -11.87 -8.58
C LEU A 10 20.14 -10.57 -7.94
N GLN A 11 20.86 -9.46 -8.08
CA GLN A 11 20.43 -8.16 -7.55
C GLN A 11 19.10 -7.70 -8.15
N LYS A 12 18.90 -7.88 -9.47
CA LYS A 12 17.62 -7.58 -10.12
C LYS A 12 16.49 -8.47 -9.59
N PHE A 13 16.77 -9.76 -9.42
CA PHE A 13 15.79 -10.69 -8.86
C PHE A 13 15.39 -10.32 -7.42
N VAL A 14 16.38 -10.01 -6.57
CA VAL A 14 16.14 -9.58 -5.19
C VAL A 14 15.32 -8.29 -5.15
N ALA A 15 15.68 -7.27 -5.95
CA ALA A 15 14.93 -6.02 -6.01
C ALA A 15 13.46 -6.23 -6.44
N ALA A 16 13.21 -7.11 -7.42
CA ALA A 16 11.85 -7.45 -7.84
C ALA A 16 11.06 -8.15 -6.72
N LYS A 17 11.70 -9.05 -5.97
CA LYS A 17 11.07 -9.74 -4.84
C LYS A 17 10.83 -8.83 -3.64
N GLU A 18 11.71 -7.89 -3.39
CA GLU A 18 11.50 -6.85 -2.38
C GLU A 18 10.29 -5.99 -2.72
N LEU A 19 10.14 -5.57 -3.98
CA LEU A 19 8.96 -4.82 -4.44
C LEU A 19 7.67 -5.63 -4.27
N GLU A 20 7.68 -6.91 -4.64
CA GLU A 20 6.53 -7.81 -4.46
C GLU A 20 6.13 -7.94 -2.99
N ASN A 21 7.11 -8.11 -2.10
CA ASN A 21 6.88 -8.19 -0.66
C ASN A 21 6.35 -6.86 -0.08
N GLN A 22 6.91 -5.73 -0.52
CA GLN A 22 6.43 -4.40 -0.13
C GLN A 22 4.97 -4.20 -0.58
N LEU A 23 4.65 -4.53 -1.83
CA LEU A 23 3.28 -4.45 -2.34
C LEU A 23 2.33 -5.32 -1.51
N THR A 24 2.71 -6.56 -1.23
CA THR A 24 1.93 -7.49 -0.42
C THR A 24 1.65 -6.91 0.97
N THR A 25 2.66 -6.33 1.60
CA THR A 25 2.54 -5.67 2.91
C THR A 25 1.56 -4.48 2.84
N GLN A 26 1.66 -3.65 1.79
CA GLN A 26 0.76 -2.52 1.61
C GLN A 26 -0.68 -2.95 1.35
N VAL A 27 -0.90 -4.03 0.58
CA VAL A 27 -2.22 -4.62 0.36
C VAL A 27 -2.83 -5.05 1.69
N HIS A 28 -2.09 -5.83 2.50
CA HIS A 28 -2.58 -6.25 3.82
C HIS A 28 -2.89 -5.07 4.74
N HIS A 29 -2.06 -4.04 4.74
CA HIS A 29 -2.30 -2.83 5.52
C HIS A 29 -3.61 -2.13 5.10
N LEU A 30 -3.78 -1.88 3.80
CA LEU A 30 -4.99 -1.25 3.27
C LEU A 30 -6.23 -2.10 3.51
N THR A 31 -6.12 -3.42 3.37
CA THR A 31 -7.20 -4.35 3.70
C THR A 31 -7.64 -4.16 5.14
N ASN A 32 -6.72 -4.21 6.11
CA ASN A 32 -7.07 -4.05 7.52
C ASN A 32 -7.71 -2.68 7.80
N VAL A 33 -7.07 -1.59 7.36
CA VAL A 33 -7.57 -0.22 7.60
C VAL A 33 -8.95 0.00 6.99
N CYS A 34 -9.16 -0.45 5.75
CA CYS A 34 -10.44 -0.24 5.08
C CYS A 34 -11.51 -1.21 5.57
N PHE A 35 -11.14 -2.42 5.98
CA PHE A 35 -12.07 -3.34 6.62
C PHE A 35 -12.59 -2.76 7.93
N ASP A 36 -11.70 -2.29 8.82
CA ASP A 36 -12.07 -1.66 10.10
C ASP A 36 -12.97 -0.42 9.92
N LYS A 37 -12.81 0.31 8.81
CA LYS A 37 -13.59 1.52 8.52
C LYS A 37 -14.95 1.23 7.89
N CYS A 38 -15.03 0.23 7.03
CA CYS A 38 -16.18 0.02 6.15
C CYS A 38 -17.03 -1.20 6.50
N VAL A 39 -16.47 -2.17 7.23
CA VAL A 39 -17.15 -3.41 7.59
C VAL A 39 -17.37 -3.43 9.10
N GLU A 40 -18.63 -3.50 9.53
CA GLU A 40 -18.96 -3.63 10.96
C GLU A 40 -18.50 -4.99 11.49
N SER A 41 -18.20 -5.06 12.79
CA SER A 41 -17.52 -6.18 13.47
C SER A 41 -18.21 -7.56 13.36
N SER A 42 -19.44 -7.63 12.84
CA SER A 42 -20.18 -8.87 12.61
C SER A 42 -20.38 -9.22 11.13
N GLY A 43 -19.86 -8.42 10.19
CA GLY A 43 -20.03 -8.65 8.75
C GLY A 43 -19.14 -9.78 8.23
N SER A 44 -19.74 -10.84 7.69
CA SER A 44 -19.00 -11.81 6.87
C SER A 44 -18.56 -11.16 5.57
N LEU A 45 -17.35 -11.49 5.10
CA LEU A 45 -16.86 -11.07 3.78
C LEU A 45 -17.74 -11.59 2.63
N SER A 46 -18.53 -12.64 2.90
CA SER A 46 -19.48 -13.25 1.97
C SER A 46 -20.76 -12.42 1.79
N ASP A 47 -21.05 -11.47 2.68
CA ASP A 47 -22.33 -10.75 2.75
C ASP A 47 -22.15 -9.22 2.78
N LEU A 48 -21.21 -8.70 1.97
CA LEU A 48 -21.01 -7.26 1.86
C LEU A 48 -22.16 -6.59 1.08
N SER A 49 -22.85 -5.67 1.74
CA SER A 49 -23.85 -4.81 1.07
C SER A 49 -23.18 -3.92 0.01
N THR A 50 -23.96 -3.45 -0.97
CA THR A 50 -23.49 -2.50 -1.99
C THR A 50 -22.82 -1.26 -1.38
N ARG A 51 -23.35 -0.76 -0.25
CA ARG A 51 -22.78 0.38 0.47
C ARG A 51 -21.38 0.08 1.01
N GLN A 52 -21.14 -1.12 1.54
CA GLN A 52 -19.84 -1.54 2.06
C GLN A 52 -18.82 -1.71 0.92
N ILE A 53 -19.23 -2.30 -0.20
CA ILE A 53 -18.39 -2.42 -1.40
C ILE A 53 -17.95 -1.04 -1.89
N THR A 54 -18.89 -0.10 -2.04
CA THR A 54 -18.57 1.28 -2.42
C THR A 54 -17.69 1.98 -1.38
N CYS A 55 -17.91 1.73 -0.08
CA CYS A 55 -17.04 2.28 0.97
C CYS A 55 -15.59 1.79 0.83
N LEU A 56 -15.39 0.48 0.62
CA LEU A 56 -14.06 -0.12 0.48
C LEU A 56 -13.30 0.45 -0.73
N GLN A 57 -13.96 0.59 -1.87
CA GLN A 57 -13.39 1.23 -3.07
C GLN A 57 -12.93 2.67 -2.76
N ASN A 58 -13.84 3.48 -2.21
CA ASN A 58 -13.53 4.86 -1.84
C ASN A 58 -12.42 4.96 -0.78
N CYS A 59 -12.37 4.02 0.17
CA CYS A 59 -11.37 4.01 1.23
C CYS A 59 -9.96 3.85 0.67
N VAL A 60 -9.78 2.88 -0.24
CA VAL A 60 -8.48 2.64 -0.88
C VAL A 60 -8.08 3.84 -1.75
N GLU A 61 -8.97 4.34 -2.61
CA GLU A 61 -8.71 5.50 -3.48
C GLU A 61 -8.30 6.73 -2.65
N ARG A 62 -9.09 7.07 -1.63
CA ARG A 62 -8.80 8.23 -0.77
C ARG A 62 -7.50 8.08 0.01
N PHE A 63 -7.15 6.87 0.43
CA PHE A 63 -5.87 6.62 1.11
C PHE A 63 -4.70 6.92 0.18
N LEU A 64 -4.76 6.42 -1.05
CA LEU A 64 -3.71 6.64 -2.05
C LEU A 64 -3.60 8.13 -2.43
N ASP A 65 -4.73 8.79 -2.69
CA ASP A 65 -4.78 10.22 -2.99
C ASP A 65 -4.15 11.07 -1.88
N CYS A 66 -4.53 10.79 -0.63
CA CYS A 66 -3.99 11.50 0.53
C CYS A 66 -2.50 11.24 0.69
N THR A 67 -2.05 10.00 0.49
CA THR A 67 -0.63 9.63 0.56
C THR A 67 0.19 10.38 -0.49
N MET A 68 -0.28 10.44 -1.73
CA MET A 68 0.38 11.19 -2.80
C MET A 68 0.40 12.69 -2.52
N LEU A 69 -0.71 13.27 -2.06
CA LEU A 69 -0.81 14.68 -1.71
C LEU A 69 0.19 15.07 -0.61
N ILE A 70 0.23 14.28 0.47
CA ILE A 70 1.15 14.52 1.60
C ILE A 70 2.59 14.34 1.15
N THR A 71 2.89 13.31 0.38
CA THR A 71 4.24 13.05 -0.14
C THR A 71 4.72 14.19 -1.02
N ASN A 72 3.93 14.59 -2.02
CA ASN A 72 4.26 15.69 -2.92
C ASN A 72 4.48 16.99 -2.16
N ARG A 73 3.61 17.31 -1.19
CA ARG A 73 3.77 18.50 -0.35
C ARG A 73 5.03 18.45 0.51
N THR A 74 5.38 17.27 1.03
CA THR A 74 6.57 17.07 1.85
C THR A 74 7.84 17.24 1.01
N VAL A 75 7.89 16.63 -0.17
CA VAL A 75 9.00 16.78 -1.12
C VAL A 75 9.18 18.24 -1.55
N GLN A 76 8.09 18.94 -1.85
CA GLN A 76 8.12 20.37 -2.20
C GLN A 76 8.72 21.22 -1.06
N ARG A 77 8.39 20.94 0.20
CA ARG A 77 8.95 21.66 1.35
C ARG A 77 10.46 21.43 1.49
N ILE A 78 10.88 20.17 1.38
CA ILE A 78 12.30 19.79 1.43
C ILE A 78 13.09 20.53 0.34
N GLN A 79 12.58 20.57 -0.90
CA GLN A 79 13.23 21.29 -2.00
C GLN A 79 13.30 22.80 -1.79
N GLN A 80 12.38 23.37 -1.04
CA GLN A 80 12.35 24.80 -0.69
C GLN A 80 13.23 25.15 0.52
N GLY A 81 13.94 24.18 1.11
CA GLY A 81 14.75 24.38 2.32
C GLY A 81 13.92 24.77 3.55
N ARG A 82 12.65 24.36 3.58
CA ARG A 82 11.69 24.62 4.67
C ARG A 82 11.30 23.35 5.41
#